data_AF-A0A2V8EZZ9-F1
#
_entry.id   AF-A0A2V8EZZ9-F1
#
_cell.length_a   1.000
_cell.length_b   1.000
_cell.length_c   1.000
_cell.angle_alpha   90.00
_cell.angle_beta   90.00
_cell.angle_gamma   90.00
#
_symmetry.space_group_name_H-M   'P 1'
#
loop_
_entity.id
_entity.type
_entity.pdbx_description
1 polymer ?
#
loop_
_entity_poly.entity_id
_entity_poly.type
_entity_poly.pdbx_seq_one_letter_code
_entity_poly.pdbx_strand_id
1 'polypeptide(L)'
;MVKLFSTERRFTNAIRRPESIFRKTLTIQRTARDERTILRTHVMSRYRQGRMADEPVAPGRLRDVVRDEFAIDLPSGPFVFEAQTSR
;
A
#
# COMPACT_ATOMS: atom_id res chain seq x y z
N MET A 1 -10.49 5.59 9.08
CA MET A 1 -9.09 5.73 9.54
C MET A 1 -8.18 5.17 8.46
N VAL A 2 -7.27 5.99 7.91
CA VAL A 2 -6.27 5.53 6.93
C VAL A 2 -5.01 5.19 7.71
N LYS A 3 -4.61 3.90 7.73
CA LYS A 3 -3.36 3.48 8.35
C LYS A 3 -2.32 3.45 7.26
N LEU A 4 -1.58 4.55 7.11
CA LEU A 4 -0.33 4.52 6.36
C LEU A 4 0.69 3.79 7.25
N PHE A 5 0.98 2.53 6.94
CA PHE A 5 1.94 1.72 7.71
C PHE A 5 3.38 2.22 7.62
N SER A 6 3.62 3.38 6.99
CA SER A 6 4.94 3.97 6.84
C SER A 6 5.41 4.80 8.05
N THR A 7 4.55 5.23 8.98
CA THR A 7 4.97 6.28 9.96
C THR A 7 4.51 6.14 11.41
N GLU A 8 3.77 5.11 11.83
CA GLU A 8 3.44 4.94 13.27
C GLU A 8 4.65 4.39 14.07
N ARG A 9 5.09 5.16 15.08
CA ARG A 9 6.29 4.93 15.93
C ARG A 9 6.45 3.53 16.56
N ARG A 10 5.40 2.69 16.59
CA ARG A 10 5.45 1.31 17.12
C ARG A 10 5.85 0.25 16.08
N PHE A 11 5.89 0.59 14.79
CA PHE A 11 6.27 -0.33 13.69
C PHE A 11 7.73 -0.16 13.20
N THR A 12 8.48 0.77 13.79
CA THR A 12 9.85 1.12 13.36
C THR A 12 10.81 -0.07 13.29
N ASN A 13 10.73 -1.04 14.22
CA ASN A 13 11.59 -2.22 14.16
C ASN A 13 11.21 -3.20 13.04
N ALA A 14 9.91 -3.37 12.76
CA ALA A 14 9.45 -4.22 11.68
C ALA A 14 9.80 -3.62 10.30
N ILE A 15 9.86 -2.30 10.16
CA ILE A 15 10.21 -1.61 8.91
C ILE A 15 11.74 -1.59 8.67
N ARG A 16 12.55 -1.53 9.75
CA ARG A 16 14.01 -1.44 9.66
C ARG A 16 14.70 -2.74 9.26
N ARG A 17 14.05 -3.89 9.49
CA ARG A 17 14.60 -5.20 9.16
C ARG A 17 14.71 -5.39 7.63
N PRO A 18 15.85 -5.83 7.08
CA PRO A 18 16.02 -6.06 5.65
C PRO A 18 14.97 -7.02 5.04
N GLU A 19 14.54 -8.01 5.80
CA GLU A 19 13.55 -8.99 5.39
C GLU A 19 12.11 -8.44 5.36
N SER A 20 11.89 -7.21 5.84
CA SER A 20 10.57 -6.62 5.98
C SER A 20 9.84 -6.47 4.65
N ILE A 21 8.60 -6.95 4.60
CA ILE A 21 7.71 -6.76 3.46
C ILE A 21 7.43 -5.28 3.16
N PHE A 22 7.56 -4.41 4.17
CA PHE A 22 7.34 -2.97 4.03
C PHE A 22 8.49 -2.25 3.31
N ARG A 23 9.67 -2.87 3.19
CA ARG A 23 10.77 -2.39 2.33
C ARG A 23 10.62 -2.82 0.87
N LYS A 24 9.78 -3.84 0.65
CA LYS A 24 9.62 -4.53 -0.65
C LYS A 24 8.32 -4.17 -1.37
N THR A 25 7.34 -3.63 -0.65
CA THR A 25 6.02 -3.33 -1.19
C THR A 25 5.45 -2.02 -0.65
N LEU A 26 4.74 -1.29 -1.49
CA LEU A 26 3.90 -0.18 -1.04
C LEU A 26 2.56 -0.77 -0.61
N THR A 27 2.28 -0.73 0.69
CA THR A 27 0.98 -1.16 1.22
C THR A 27 0.26 0.03 1.85
N ILE A 28 -0.91 0.38 1.30
CA ILE A 28 -1.79 1.40 1.87
C ILE A 28 -3.13 0.75 2.15
N GLN A 29 -3.68 1.00 3.35
CA GLN A 29 -4.98 0.47 3.72
C GLN A 29 -5.87 1.57 4.28
N ARG A 30 -7.11 1.57 3.79
CA ARG A 30 -8.22 2.33 4.34
C ARG A 30 -9.28 1.36 4.83
N THR A 31 -9.77 1.60 6.04
CA THR A 31 -10.88 0.84 6.63
C THR A 31 -11.98 1.82 7.04
N ALA A 32 -13.20 1.52 6.60
CA ALA A 32 -14.45 2.12 7.04
C ALA A 32 -15.37 1.01 7.59
N ARG A 33 -16.59 1.37 8.01
CA ARG A 33 -17.48 0.49 8.80
C ARG A 33 -17.71 -0.88 8.13
N ASP A 34 -18.04 -0.89 6.84
CA ASP A 34 -18.41 -2.10 6.09
C ASP A 34 -17.54 -2.30 4.84
N GLU A 35 -16.47 -1.52 4.73
CA GLU A 35 -15.56 -1.52 3.59
C GLU A 35 -14.10 -1.49 4.01
N ARG A 36 -13.28 -2.19 3.25
CA ARG A 36 -11.82 -2.14 3.37
C ARG A 36 -11.22 -2.08 1.98
N THR A 37 -10.36 -1.09 1.76
CA THR A 37 -9.61 -0.91 0.52
C THR A 37 -8.13 -1.07 0.84
N ILE A 38 -7.45 -1.95 0.10
CA ILE A 38 -6.03 -2.23 0.27
C ILE A 38 -5.34 -2.07 -1.08
N LEU A 39 -4.35 -1.20 -1.15
CA LEU A 39 -3.43 -1.12 -2.27
C LEU A 39 -2.14 -1.84 -1.88
N ARG A 40 -1.72 -2.82 -2.70
CA ARG A 40 -0.42 -3.50 -2.61
C ARG A 40 0.32 -3.32 -3.93
N THR A 41 1.20 -2.32 -3.98
CA THR A 41 2.02 -1.93 -5.14
C THR A 41 1.22 -1.69 -6.43
N HIS A 42 0.75 -2.74 -7.09
CA HIS A 42 0.03 -2.71 -8.37
C HIS A 42 -1.32 -3.44 -8.33
N VAL A 43 -1.84 -3.77 -7.15
CA VAL A 43 -3.16 -4.41 -7.01
C VAL A 43 -3.96 -3.67 -5.95
N MET A 44 -5.19 -3.30 -6.31
CA MET A 44 -6.20 -2.75 -5.41
C MET A 44 -7.21 -3.83 -5.06
N SER A 45 -7.28 -4.21 -3.77
CA SER A 45 -8.29 -5.12 -3.24
C SER A 45 -9.37 -4.32 -2.52
N ARG A 46 -10.62 -4.48 -2.94
CA ARG A 46 -11.79 -3.89 -2.29
C ARG A 46 -12.64 -4.96 -1.64
N TYR A 47 -12.84 -4.83 -0.35
CA TYR A 47 -13.74 -5.66 0.44
C TYR A 47 -14.98 -4.84 0.79
N ARG A 48 -16.17 -5.32 0.41
CA ARG A 48 -17.44 -4.68 0.75
C ARG A 48 -18.52 -5.75 0.90
N GLN A 49 -19.27 -5.69 1.99
CA GLN A 49 -20.39 -6.62 2.26
C GLN A 49 -19.99 -8.11 2.11
N GLY A 50 -18.82 -8.49 2.62
CA GLY A 50 -18.31 -9.86 2.55
C GLY A 50 -17.79 -10.31 1.16
N ARG A 51 -17.81 -9.43 0.15
CA ARG A 51 -17.23 -9.70 -1.18
C ARG A 51 -15.88 -9.04 -1.33
N MET A 52 -15.02 -9.68 -2.12
CA MET A 52 -13.69 -9.19 -2.47
C MET A 52 -13.59 -9.03 -4.00
N ALA A 53 -13.03 -7.91 -4.45
CA ALA A 53 -12.66 -7.68 -5.84
C ALA A 53 -11.22 -7.16 -5.90
N ASP A 54 -10.42 -7.73 -6.81
CA ASP A 54 -9.05 -7.31 -7.06
C ASP A 54 -8.97 -6.64 -8.44
N GLU A 55 -8.37 -5.46 -8.48
CA GLU A 55 -8.18 -4.67 -9.69
C GLU A 55 -6.69 -4.34 -9.87
N PRO A 56 -6.09 -4.65 -11.03
CA PRO A 56 -4.72 -4.25 -11.30
C PRO A 56 -4.62 -2.73 -11.47
N VAL A 57 -3.57 -2.15 -10.90
CA VAL A 57 -3.23 -0.73 -11.00
C VAL A 57 -1.99 -0.59 -11.87
N ALA A 58 -2.16 0.04 -13.03
CA ALA A 58 -1.04 0.34 -13.91
C ALA A 58 0.02 1.20 -13.19
N PRO A 59 1.33 0.94 -13.37
CA PRO A 59 2.39 1.68 -12.67
C PRO A 59 2.30 3.20 -12.82
N GLY A 60 1.94 3.69 -14.02
CA GLY A 60 1.77 5.13 -14.29
C GLY A 60 0.56 5.78 -13.59
N ARG A 61 -0.40 4.98 -13.10
CA ARG A 61 -1.62 5.43 -12.42
C ARG A 61 -1.50 5.36 -10.90
N LEU A 62 -0.42 4.80 -10.36
CA LEU A 62 -0.28 4.54 -8.94
C LEU A 62 -0.45 5.81 -8.08
N ARG A 63 0.15 6.92 -8.51
CA ARG A 63 0.04 8.20 -7.78
C ARG A 63 -1.37 8.75 -7.78
N ASP A 64 -2.05 8.70 -8.92
CA ASP A 64 -3.43 9.15 -9.04
C ASP A 64 -4.34 8.31 -8.16
N VAL A 65 -4.21 6.98 -8.22
CA VAL A 65 -4.99 6.06 -7.41
C VAL A 65 -4.76 6.31 -5.91
N VAL A 66 -3.53 6.55 -5.47
CA VAL A 66 -3.26 6.81 -4.06
C VAL A 66 -3.87 8.12 -3.58
N ARG A 67 -3.79 9.17 -4.39
CA ARG A 67 -4.43 10.44 -4.09
C ARG A 67 -5.95 10.32 -4.08
N ASP A 68 -6.54 9.71 -5.10
CA ASP A 68 -7.98 9.68 -5.31
C ASP A 68 -8.69 8.74 -4.31
N GLU A 69 -8.10 7.58 -4.00
CA GLU A 69 -8.74 6.55 -3.14
C GLU A 69 -8.40 6.73 -1.64
N PHE A 70 -7.20 7.23 -1.34
CA PHE A 70 -6.68 7.31 0.03
C PHE A 70 -6.45 8.73 0.52
N ALA A 71 -6.58 9.76 -0.33
CA ALA A 71 -6.27 11.16 -0.01
C ALA A 71 -4.84 11.34 0.53
N ILE A 72 -3.87 10.62 -0.07
CA ILE A 72 -2.46 10.70 0.28
C ILE A 72 -1.66 11.25 -0.91
N ASP A 73 -0.90 12.31 -0.66
CA ASP A 73 0.08 12.81 -1.61
C ASP A 73 1.39 12.05 -1.44
N LEU A 74 1.75 11.25 -2.44
CA LEU A 74 3.02 10.52 -2.45
C LEU A 74 4.17 11.46 -2.84
N PRO A 75 5.35 11.35 -2.21
CA PRO A 75 6.51 12.16 -2.54
C PRO A 75 6.92 11.98 -4.01
N SER A 76 7.43 13.03 -4.64
CA SER A 76 7.93 13.01 -6.03
C SER A 76 9.20 12.16 -6.14
N GLY A 77 9.25 11.23 -7.11
CA GLY A 77 10.39 10.34 -7.34
C GLY A 77 9.98 8.91 -7.73
N PRO A 78 10.89 8.08 -8.26
CA PRO A 78 10.57 6.68 -8.52
C PRO A 78 10.34 5.93 -7.20
N PHE A 79 9.34 5.05 -7.16
CA PHE A 79 9.25 4.07 -6.08
C PHE A 79 10.34 3.03 -6.27
N VAL A 80 11.27 2.95 -5.33
CA VAL A 80 12.29 1.91 -5.31
C VAL A 80 11.86 0.88 -4.28
N PHE A 81 11.47 -0.29 -4.77
CA PHE A 81 11.25 -1.46 -3.94
C PHE A 81 12.52 -2.28 -3.98
N GLU A 82 12.97 -2.81 -2.84
CA GLU A 82 14.03 -3.81 -2.83
C GLU A 82 13.52 -5.02 -3.65
N ALA A 83 14.04 -5.17 -4.86
CA ALA A 83 13.78 -6.34 -5.69
C ALA A 83 14.13 -7.56 -4.86
N GLN A 84 13.30 -8.60 -4.92
CA GLN A 84 13.74 -9.91 -4.43
C GLN A 84 14.99 -10.25 -5.23
N THR A 85 16.17 -10.07 -4.62
CA THR A 85 17.38 -10.75 -5.07
C THR A 85 17.07 -12.22 -4.89
N SER A 86 16.56 -12.84 -5.95
CA SER A 86 16.46 -14.29 -6.05
C SER A 86 17.84 -14.86 -5.74
N ARG A 87 17.92 -15.59 -4.65
CA ARG A 87 18.93 -16.63 -4.48
C ARG A 87 18.22 -17.96 -4.72
#